data_AF-C6LJD4-F1
#
_entry.id   AF-C6LJD4-F1
#
_cell.length_a   1.000
_cell.length_b   1.000
_cell.length_c   1.000
_cell.angle_alpha   90.00
_cell.angle_beta   90.00
_cell.angle_gamma   90.00
#
_symmetry.space_group_name_H-M   'P 1'
#
loop_
_entity.id
_entity.type
_entity.pdbx_description
1 polymer ?
#
loop_
_entity_poly.entity_id
_entity_poly.type
_entity_poly.pdbx_seq_one_letter_code
_entity_poly.pdbx_strand_id
1 'polypeptide(L)'
;MSQYSFWFERLFVNKRLSIHIYDNEGNLLESIGMKERDDDPFLLDPLLYERIRERKKLQNEPLLMTEDEWVAYIALEDRDKNLYIGGPVNITTDTEQRNGIYYYRKKHHLTQRYLNIPRMTVLELANILSMSAYVICGQKIEETEILGFNQITSIEKTKTESELTNYRFDSSEKERKHVEYEYEQEYLDAIRKGDIAYFEAPVFDKLHLTDEIGKLAEGSMKQLEYMVAAGLTLASRAAIEGGVSPQQAYTVSDVFFQKLEKCRTQVEMFKLHAEIEREYVSMVSYKILK
;
A
#
# COMPACT_ATOMS: atom_id res chain seq x y z
N MET A 1 3.94 35.38 21.45
CA MET A 1 3.86 33.93 21.70
C MET A 1 2.41 33.54 21.65
N SER A 2 2.08 32.59 20.77
CA SER A 2 0.74 32.04 20.65
C SER A 2 0.25 31.49 22.01
N GLN A 3 -1.04 31.62 22.31
CA GLN A 3 -1.62 30.97 23.50
C GLN A 3 -1.47 29.44 23.48
N TYR A 4 -1.19 28.87 22.30
CA TYR A 4 -0.98 27.46 22.07
C TYR A 4 0.51 27.06 21.97
N SER A 5 1.46 27.97 22.25
CA SER A 5 2.90 27.67 22.11
C SER A 5 3.33 26.42 22.88
N PHE A 6 2.79 26.18 24.09
CA PHE A 6 3.08 24.97 24.86
C PHE A 6 2.69 23.67 24.13
N TRP A 7 1.51 23.65 23.49
CA TRP A 7 1.04 22.49 22.72
C TRP A 7 1.99 22.16 21.57
N PHE A 8 2.35 23.19 20.79
CA PHE A 8 3.25 23.03 19.65
C PHE A 8 4.68 22.67 20.06
N GLU A 9 5.18 23.20 21.18
CA GLU A 9 6.46 22.76 21.75
C GLU A 9 6.43 21.27 22.12
N ARG A 10 5.31 20.75 22.66
CA ARG A 10 5.19 19.31 22.94
C ARG A 10 5.20 18.48 21.66
N LEU A 11 4.53 18.93 20.59
CA LEU A 11 4.57 18.25 19.29
C LEU A 11 6.00 18.22 18.72
N PHE A 12 6.72 19.33 18.79
CA PHE A 12 8.11 19.38 18.34
C PHE A 12 9.04 18.51 19.20
N VAL A 13 8.91 18.53 20.53
CA VAL A 13 9.77 17.72 21.41
C VAL A 13 9.56 16.21 21.18
N ASN A 14 8.31 15.76 21.04
CA ASN A 14 7.99 14.34 20.94
C ASN A 14 8.12 13.76 19.54
N LYS A 15 7.80 14.56 18.51
CA LYS A 15 7.70 14.09 17.13
C LYS A 15 8.58 14.87 16.14
N ARG A 16 9.30 15.91 16.60
CA ARG A 16 10.09 16.82 15.74
C ARG A 16 9.25 17.50 14.67
N LEU A 17 7.94 17.61 14.88
CA LEU A 17 7.04 18.33 14.00
C LEU A 17 7.29 19.84 14.16
N SER A 18 7.83 20.48 13.13
CA SER A 18 7.91 21.93 13.07
C SER A 18 6.54 22.53 12.83
N ILE A 19 6.31 23.71 13.41
CA ILE A 19 5.04 24.44 13.32
C ILE A 19 5.31 25.89 12.92
N HIS A 20 4.59 26.37 11.92
CA HIS A 20 4.59 27.76 11.47
C HIS A 20 3.22 28.37 11.71
N ILE A 21 3.20 29.56 12.31
CA ILE A 21 1.98 30.25 12.71
C ILE A 21 1.90 31.57 11.95
N TYR A 22 0.86 31.73 11.15
CA TYR A 22 0.60 32.93 10.37
C TYR A 22 -0.64 33.64 10.91
N ASP A 23 -0.63 34.97 10.88
CA ASP A 23 -1.85 35.74 11.10
C ASP A 23 -2.82 35.65 9.91
N ASN A 24 -4.00 36.26 10.05
CA ASN A 24 -5.01 36.25 8.99
C ASN A 24 -4.62 37.06 7.73
N GLU A 25 -3.67 38.01 7.86
CA GLU A 25 -3.08 38.77 6.75
C GLU A 25 -2.06 37.93 5.98
N GLY A 26 -1.43 36.97 6.66
CA GLY A 26 -0.44 36.04 6.14
C GLY A 26 1.00 36.36 6.57
N ASN A 27 1.18 37.17 7.61
CA ASN A 27 2.48 37.41 8.21
C ASN A 27 2.85 36.25 9.15
N LEU A 28 4.08 35.75 9.05
CA LEU A 28 4.60 34.73 9.98
C LEU A 28 4.78 35.35 11.37
N LEU A 29 3.99 34.89 12.34
CA LEU A 29 4.04 35.31 13.74
C LEU A 29 5.12 34.57 14.53
N GLU A 30 5.20 33.26 14.33
CA GLU A 30 6.05 32.37 15.13
C GLU A 30 6.38 31.09 14.35
N SER A 31 7.60 30.57 14.51
CA SER A 31 8.01 29.25 14.03
C SER A 31 8.62 28.46 15.18
N ILE A 32 8.21 27.21 15.31
CA ILE A 32 8.65 26.28 16.35
C ILE A 32 9.38 25.15 15.66
N GLY A 33 10.62 24.89 16.10
CA GLY A 33 11.41 23.76 15.62
C GLY A 33 12.28 24.02 14.40
N MET A 34 12.11 25.17 13.74
CA MET A 34 13.00 25.66 12.67
C MET A 34 13.66 26.94 13.16
N LYS A 35 15.00 26.96 13.18
CA LYS A 35 15.80 28.06 13.75
C LYS A 35 16.74 28.70 12.75
N GLU A 36 16.98 28.06 11.60
CA GLU A 36 17.85 28.57 10.56
C GLU A 36 17.02 28.98 9.34
N ARG A 37 17.49 29.98 8.59
CA ARG A 37 16.79 30.43 7.38
C ARG A 37 16.97 29.45 6.21
N ASP A 38 18.04 28.65 6.27
CA ASP A 38 18.51 27.83 5.15
C ASP A 38 17.93 26.39 5.13
N ASP A 39 17.21 25.99 6.19
CA ASP A 39 16.54 24.68 6.32
C ASP A 39 15.01 24.77 6.33
N ASP A 40 14.45 25.98 6.32
CA ASP A 40 13.01 26.21 6.42
C ASP A 40 12.35 26.45 5.04
N PRO A 41 11.56 25.49 4.52
CA PRO A 41 10.93 25.64 3.22
C PRO A 41 9.88 26.76 3.19
N PHE A 42 9.30 27.14 4.33
CA PHE A 42 8.32 28.23 4.40
C PHE A 42 8.95 29.62 4.31
N LEU A 43 10.25 29.74 4.59
CA LEU A 43 11.01 30.98 4.44
C LEU A 43 11.65 31.11 3.05
N LEU A 44 11.91 30.00 2.38
CA LEU A 44 12.63 29.94 1.10
C LEU A 44 11.73 29.72 -0.12
N ASP A 45 10.54 29.14 0.06
CA ASP A 45 9.51 28.97 -0.98
C ASP A 45 8.18 29.63 -0.54
N PRO A 46 7.97 30.92 -0.86
CA PRO A 46 6.70 31.60 -0.57
C PRO A 46 5.48 30.93 -1.21
N LEU A 47 5.66 30.18 -2.31
CA LEU A 47 4.57 29.48 -2.96
C LEU A 47 4.09 28.28 -2.14
N LEU A 48 4.93 27.69 -1.28
CA LEU A 48 4.51 26.59 -0.41
C LEU A 48 3.42 27.06 0.57
N TYR A 49 3.65 28.19 1.24
CA TYR A 49 2.66 28.81 2.10
C TYR A 49 1.36 29.10 1.35
N GLU A 50 1.44 29.77 0.19
CA GLU A 50 0.24 30.12 -0.58
C GLU A 50 -0.54 28.87 -1.05
N ARG A 51 0.14 27.79 -1.47
CA ARG A 51 -0.54 26.52 -1.82
C ARG A 51 -1.33 25.95 -0.65
N ILE A 52 -0.76 25.94 0.56
CA ILE A 52 -1.43 25.42 1.76
C ILE A 52 -2.58 26.35 2.15
N ARG A 53 -2.38 27.68 2.10
CA ARG A 53 -3.40 28.68 2.40
C ARG A 53 -4.59 28.59 1.45
N GLU A 54 -4.35 28.48 0.15
CA GLU A 54 -5.42 28.33 -0.86
C GLU A 54 -6.21 27.03 -0.65
N ARG A 55 -5.52 25.91 -0.45
CA ARG A 55 -6.16 24.63 -0.10
C ARG A 55 -7.02 24.75 1.16
N LYS A 56 -6.52 25.42 2.20
CA LYS A 56 -7.27 25.63 3.43
C LYS A 56 -8.47 26.57 3.23
N LYS A 57 -8.40 27.58 2.36
CA LYS A 57 -9.55 28.44 2.05
C LYS A 57 -10.69 27.69 1.34
N LEU A 58 -10.37 26.64 0.58
CA LEU A 58 -11.39 25.83 -0.11
C LEU A 58 -12.21 24.94 0.83
N GLN A 59 -11.76 24.73 2.07
CA GLN A 59 -12.46 23.87 3.04
C GLN A 59 -12.35 24.39 4.48
N ASN A 60 -13.46 24.40 5.22
CA ASN A 60 -13.42 24.80 6.62
C ASN A 60 -12.71 23.77 7.52
N GLU A 61 -12.71 22.51 7.11
CA GLU A 61 -12.16 21.39 7.87
C GLU A 61 -10.64 21.44 8.03
N PRO A 62 -10.07 20.75 9.05
CA PRO A 62 -8.64 20.56 9.18
C PRO A 62 -8.03 19.97 7.90
N LEU A 63 -6.95 20.58 7.43
CA LEU A 63 -6.26 20.19 6.21
C LEU A 63 -5.13 19.20 6.53
N LEU A 64 -5.11 18.08 5.83
CA LEU A 64 -3.94 17.20 5.68
C LEU A 64 -3.67 17.14 4.18
N MET A 65 -2.48 17.48 3.75
CA MET A 65 -2.13 17.41 2.33
C MET A 65 -0.75 16.81 2.12
N THR A 66 -0.58 16.21 0.95
CA THR A 66 0.68 15.61 0.53
C THR A 66 1.24 16.36 -0.68
N GLU A 67 2.56 16.52 -0.69
CA GLU A 67 3.34 16.99 -1.81
C GLU A 67 4.17 15.82 -2.36
N ASP A 68 4.05 15.60 -3.67
CA ASP A 68 4.75 14.52 -4.40
C ASP A 68 4.57 13.13 -3.75
N GLU A 69 3.43 12.91 -3.09
CA GLU A 69 3.03 11.67 -2.40
C GLU A 69 3.95 11.21 -1.25
N TRP A 70 4.95 12.01 -0.85
CA TRP A 70 5.92 11.60 0.18
C TRP A 70 6.17 12.60 1.30
N VAL A 71 5.91 13.90 1.06
CA VAL A 71 5.96 14.92 2.12
C VAL A 71 4.54 15.33 2.47
N ALA A 72 4.19 15.32 3.75
CA ALA A 72 2.90 15.75 4.24
C ALA A 72 3.00 17.03 5.07
N TYR A 73 1.90 17.79 5.04
CA TYR A 73 1.66 18.96 5.86
C TYR A 73 0.25 18.87 6.46
N ILE A 74 0.12 19.33 7.71
CA ILE A 74 -1.17 19.54 8.36
C ILE A 74 -1.43 21.03 8.53
N ALA A 75 -2.68 21.48 8.43
CA ALA A 75 -3.02 22.87 8.71
C ALA A 75 -4.41 23.03 9.31
N LEU A 76 -4.57 24.03 10.18
CA LEU A 76 -5.85 24.39 10.79
C LEU A 76 -5.90 25.91 11.05
N GLU A 77 -7.10 26.46 11.12
CA GLU A 77 -7.33 27.87 11.45
C GLU A 77 -8.00 27.98 12.82
N ASP A 78 -7.60 28.97 13.62
CA ASP A 78 -8.37 29.33 14.83
C ASP A 78 -9.56 30.26 14.51
N ARG A 79 -10.20 30.77 15.56
CA ARG A 79 -11.34 31.70 15.45
C ARG A 79 -10.95 33.06 14.85
N ASP A 80 -9.72 33.49 15.03
CA ASP A 80 -9.20 34.78 14.54
C ASP A 80 -8.63 34.66 13.11
N LYS A 81 -8.75 33.47 12.50
CA LYS A 81 -8.23 33.11 11.19
C LYS A 81 -6.70 33.09 11.13
N ASN A 82 -6.03 32.89 12.27
CA ASN A 82 -4.62 32.56 12.28
C ASN A 82 -4.44 31.13 11.77
N LEU A 83 -3.50 30.94 10.85
CA LEU A 83 -3.23 29.66 10.20
C LEU A 83 -2.03 28.99 10.87
N TYR A 84 -2.24 27.77 11.37
CA TYR A 84 -1.21 26.93 11.96
C TYR A 84 -0.87 25.83 10.98
N ILE A 85 0.39 25.74 10.57
CA ILE A 85 0.88 24.74 9.62
C ILE A 85 1.91 23.87 10.32
N GLY A 86 1.73 22.56 10.28
CA GLY A 86 2.68 21.58 10.77
C GLY A 86 3.32 20.80 9.63
N GLY A 87 4.65 20.69 9.66
CA GLY A 87 5.44 20.00 8.64
C GLY A 87 6.68 20.79 8.23
N PRO A 88 7.49 20.28 7.28
CA PRO A 88 7.25 19.06 6.48
C PRO A 88 7.41 17.74 7.27
N VAL A 89 6.72 16.68 6.84
CA VAL A 89 6.84 15.32 7.41
C VAL A 89 6.95 14.28 6.30
N ASN A 90 7.86 13.33 6.43
CA ASN A 90 8.01 12.20 5.51
C ASN A 90 7.00 11.09 5.88
N ILE A 91 6.18 10.67 4.91
CA ILE A 91 5.17 9.61 5.07
C ILE A 91 5.48 8.31 4.33
N THR A 92 6.63 8.21 3.63
CA THR A 92 7.00 7.06 2.80
C THR A 92 8.07 6.16 3.44
N THR A 93 8.48 5.13 2.69
CA THR A 93 9.56 4.19 3.06
C THR A 93 10.96 4.75 2.72
N ASP A 94 12.02 4.17 3.30
CA ASP A 94 13.38 4.72 3.25
C ASP A 94 13.97 4.79 1.82
N THR A 95 13.49 3.98 0.88
CA THR A 95 13.99 3.96 -0.50
C THR A 95 13.51 5.17 -1.31
N GLU A 96 12.24 5.57 -1.14
CA GLU A 96 11.63 6.72 -1.82
C GLU A 96 12.17 8.05 -1.27
N GLN A 97 12.48 8.07 0.03
CA GLN A 97 13.05 9.23 0.72
C GLN A 97 14.37 9.71 0.11
N ARG A 98 15.28 8.81 -0.30
CA ARG A 98 16.62 9.22 -0.79
C ARG A 98 16.56 10.01 -2.10
N ASN A 99 15.71 9.59 -3.03
CA ASN A 99 15.49 10.32 -4.27
C ASN A 99 14.62 11.55 -4.03
N GLY A 100 13.59 11.43 -3.18
CA GLY A 100 12.67 12.52 -2.84
C GLY A 100 13.36 13.73 -2.23
N ILE A 101 14.28 13.54 -1.27
CA ILE A 101 14.99 14.64 -0.59
C ILE A 101 15.72 15.54 -1.59
N TYR A 102 16.35 14.99 -2.63
CA TYR A 102 17.03 15.79 -3.64
C TYR A 102 16.07 16.70 -4.41
N TYR A 103 14.93 16.16 -4.87
CA TYR A 103 13.93 16.92 -5.60
C TYR A 103 13.26 17.97 -4.73
N TYR A 104 12.92 17.63 -3.49
CA TYR A 104 12.32 18.55 -2.52
C TYR A 104 13.22 19.73 -2.21
N ARG A 105 14.52 19.50 -1.99
CA ARG A 105 15.51 20.59 -1.82
C ARG A 105 15.53 21.54 -3.00
N LYS A 106 15.58 20.99 -4.21
CA LYS A 106 15.60 21.78 -5.44
C LYS A 106 14.32 22.60 -5.61
N LYS A 107 13.17 21.98 -5.30
CA LYS A 107 11.83 22.56 -5.42
C LYS A 107 11.61 23.73 -4.44
N HIS A 108 12.05 23.57 -3.19
CA HIS A 108 11.90 24.60 -2.15
C HIS A 108 13.16 25.43 -1.89
N HIS A 109 14.11 25.43 -2.83
CA HIS A 109 15.31 26.26 -2.79
C HIS A 109 16.18 26.07 -1.53
N LEU A 110 16.20 24.87 -0.96
CA LEU A 110 16.93 24.53 0.26
C LEU A 110 18.42 24.26 -0.06
N THR A 111 19.32 24.98 0.61
CA THR A 111 20.77 24.91 0.35
C THR A 111 21.45 23.80 1.16
N GLN A 112 20.94 23.51 2.36
CA GLN A 112 21.43 22.48 3.29
C GLN A 112 21.50 21.08 2.66
N ARG A 113 22.65 20.39 2.78
CA ARG A 113 22.88 19.06 2.17
C ARG A 113 22.09 17.94 2.86
N TYR A 114 21.93 18.04 4.17
CA TYR A 114 21.22 17.08 4.99
C TYR A 114 19.96 17.74 5.53
N LEU A 115 18.79 17.28 5.06
CA LEU A 115 17.50 17.68 5.62
C LEU A 115 17.04 16.63 6.61
N ASN A 116 16.66 17.06 7.81
CA ASN A 116 16.04 16.21 8.80
C ASN A 116 14.52 16.39 8.76
N ILE A 117 13.86 15.74 7.81
CA ILE A 117 12.40 15.70 7.75
C ILE A 117 11.94 14.53 8.64
N PRO A 118 11.17 14.78 9.72
CA PRO A 118 10.71 13.72 10.61
C PRO A 118 9.81 12.73 9.85
N ARG A 119 9.87 11.45 10.23
CA ARG A 119 9.06 10.40 9.62
C ARG A 119 7.87 10.08 10.52
N MET A 120 6.67 10.08 9.95
CA MET A 120 5.44 9.69 10.64
C MET A 120 4.50 8.99 9.66
N THR A 121 3.61 8.16 10.18
CA THR A 121 2.49 7.62 9.40
C THR A 121 1.43 8.70 9.17
N VAL A 122 0.64 8.52 8.13
CA VAL A 122 -0.55 9.36 7.85
C VAL A 122 -1.51 9.38 9.05
N LEU A 123 -1.68 8.24 9.73
CA LEU A 123 -2.55 8.13 10.91
C LEU A 123 -2.01 8.92 12.10
N GLU A 124 -0.69 8.92 12.32
CA GLU A 124 -0.07 9.77 13.36
C GLU A 124 -0.29 11.26 13.08
N LEU A 125 -0.18 11.69 11.81
CA LEU A 125 -0.47 13.07 11.42
C LEU A 125 -1.94 13.44 11.61
N ALA A 126 -2.86 12.55 11.21
CA ALA A 126 -4.29 12.75 11.42
C ALA A 126 -4.63 12.85 12.91
N ASN A 127 -4.03 12.01 13.75
CA ASN A 127 -4.19 12.06 15.21
C ASN A 127 -3.67 13.37 15.80
N ILE A 128 -2.47 13.83 15.38
CA ILE A 128 -1.93 15.14 15.79
C ILE A 128 -2.86 16.28 15.38
N LEU A 129 -3.38 16.24 14.16
CA LEU A 129 -4.31 17.24 13.65
C LEU A 129 -5.65 17.23 14.40
N SER A 130 -6.19 16.06 14.72
CA SER A 130 -7.38 15.88 15.56
C SER A 130 -7.18 16.49 16.95
N MET A 131 -6.09 16.13 17.63
CA MET A 131 -5.76 16.70 18.95
C MET A 131 -5.55 18.22 18.87
N SER A 132 -4.91 18.71 17.81
CA SER A 132 -4.69 20.15 17.61
C SER A 132 -6.00 20.89 17.37
N ALA A 133 -6.92 20.32 16.58
CA ALA A 133 -8.26 20.88 16.36
C ALA A 133 -9.05 20.96 17.68
N TYR A 134 -8.90 19.98 18.57
CA TYR A 134 -9.51 20.05 19.90
C TYR A 134 -8.89 21.14 20.77
N VAL A 135 -7.56 21.21 20.85
CA VAL A 135 -6.85 22.20 21.68
C VAL A 135 -7.09 23.64 21.20
N ILE A 136 -7.14 23.86 19.88
CA ILE A 136 -7.16 25.20 19.28
C ILE A 136 -8.58 25.67 18.99
N CYS A 137 -9.46 24.78 18.53
CA CYS A 137 -10.81 25.13 18.10
C CYS A 137 -11.91 24.58 19.04
N GLY A 138 -11.56 23.65 19.94
CA GLY A 138 -12.54 22.91 20.74
C GLY A 138 -13.33 21.86 19.93
N GLN A 139 -12.91 21.58 18.69
CA GLN A 139 -13.58 20.65 17.79
C GLN A 139 -13.15 19.22 18.08
N LYS A 140 -14.13 18.31 18.20
CA LYS A 140 -13.87 16.87 18.27
C LYS A 140 -14.10 16.30 16.88
N ILE A 141 -13.03 15.85 16.26
CA ILE A 141 -13.01 15.26 14.91
C ILE A 141 -12.18 13.98 14.98
N GLU A 142 -12.70 12.88 14.45
CA GLU A 142 -11.97 11.62 14.38
C GLU A 142 -11.00 11.61 13.19
N GLU A 143 -9.94 10.80 13.28
CA GLU A 143 -8.95 10.68 12.21
C GLU A 143 -9.58 10.23 10.90
N THR A 144 -10.57 9.33 10.94
CA THR A 144 -11.30 8.88 9.74
C THR A 144 -12.03 10.00 9.03
N GLU A 145 -12.56 10.98 9.77
CA GLU A 145 -13.22 12.16 9.20
C GLU A 145 -12.18 13.07 8.53
N ILE A 146 -11.04 13.33 9.19
CA ILE A 146 -9.92 14.10 8.61
C ILE A 146 -9.47 13.48 7.30
N LEU A 147 -9.24 12.16 7.29
CA LEU A 147 -8.81 11.47 6.08
C LEU A 147 -9.89 11.53 4.98
N GLY A 148 -11.16 11.47 5.36
CA GLY A 148 -12.33 11.67 4.50
C GLY A 148 -12.34 13.02 3.80
N PHE A 149 -12.29 14.12 4.56
CA PHE A 149 -12.34 15.48 4.04
C PHE A 149 -11.17 15.78 3.11
N ASN A 150 -10.00 15.28 3.45
CA ASN A 150 -8.78 15.52 2.70
C ASN A 150 -8.58 14.54 1.54
N GLN A 151 -9.55 13.66 1.27
CA GLN A 151 -9.50 12.63 0.22
C GLN A 151 -8.24 11.74 0.34
N ILE A 152 -7.76 11.57 1.58
CA ILE A 152 -6.61 10.72 1.91
C ILE A 152 -7.08 9.30 2.21
N THR A 153 -8.33 9.14 2.67
CA THR A 153 -9.04 7.88 2.48
C THR A 153 -9.31 7.70 0.98
N SER A 154 -8.64 6.72 0.39
CA SER A 154 -8.81 6.23 -0.99
C SER A 154 -7.77 6.69 -2.03
N ILE A 155 -6.47 6.61 -1.71
CA ILE A 155 -5.46 6.35 -2.76
C ILE A 155 -5.63 4.93 -3.33
N GLU A 156 -6.23 4.01 -2.57
CA GLU A 156 -6.40 2.61 -3.01
C GLU A 156 -7.72 2.33 -3.75
N LYS A 157 -8.87 2.93 -3.39
CA LYS A 157 -10.14 2.56 -4.05
C LYS A 157 -10.30 3.10 -5.48
N THR A 158 -9.87 4.33 -5.77
CA THR A 158 -10.07 4.96 -7.08
C THR A 158 -9.06 4.48 -8.13
N LYS A 159 -7.81 4.24 -7.73
CA LYS A 159 -6.77 3.70 -8.61
C LYS A 159 -7.06 2.25 -8.98
N THR A 160 -7.44 1.41 -8.01
CA THR A 160 -7.84 0.03 -8.30
C THR A 160 -9.12 -0.05 -9.15
N GLU A 161 -10.15 0.77 -8.93
CA GLU A 161 -11.35 0.74 -9.79
C GLU A 161 -11.06 1.19 -11.23
N SER A 162 -10.23 2.21 -11.43
CA SER A 162 -9.80 2.66 -12.75
C SER A 162 -8.88 1.64 -13.44
N GLU A 163 -7.95 1.02 -12.70
CA GLU A 163 -7.11 -0.08 -13.19
C GLU A 163 -7.94 -1.32 -13.54
N LEU A 164 -8.93 -1.68 -12.71
CA LEU A 164 -9.88 -2.78 -12.98
C LEU A 164 -10.73 -2.47 -14.21
N THR A 165 -11.19 -1.23 -14.36
CA THR A 165 -11.97 -0.78 -15.51
C THR A 165 -11.13 -0.85 -16.78
N ASN A 166 -9.91 -0.30 -16.76
CA ASN A 166 -8.96 -0.38 -17.86
C ASN A 166 -8.61 -1.84 -18.20
N TYR A 167 -8.35 -2.69 -17.20
CA TYR A 167 -8.08 -4.11 -17.42
C TYR A 167 -9.26 -4.84 -18.04
N ARG A 168 -10.50 -4.53 -17.64
CA ARG A 168 -11.72 -5.09 -18.24
C ARG A 168 -11.86 -4.68 -19.71
N PHE A 169 -11.61 -3.42 -20.04
CA PHE A 169 -11.57 -2.95 -21.43
C PHE A 169 -10.47 -3.68 -22.23
N ASP A 170 -9.25 -3.72 -21.71
CA ASP A 170 -8.09 -4.33 -22.36
C ASP A 170 -8.22 -5.85 -22.55
N SER A 171 -8.93 -6.53 -21.63
CA SER A 171 -9.23 -7.97 -21.70
C SER A 171 -10.37 -8.27 -22.68
N SER A 172 -11.36 -7.37 -22.79
CA SER A 172 -12.46 -7.48 -23.75
C SER A 172 -12.02 -7.28 -25.20
N GLU A 173 -11.03 -6.43 -25.46
CA GLU A 173 -10.46 -6.22 -26.80
C GLU A 173 -9.54 -7.37 -27.25
N LYS A 174 -8.99 -8.15 -26.31
CA LYS A 174 -8.01 -9.22 -26.58
C LYS A 174 -8.59 -10.62 -26.60
N GLU A 175 -9.92 -10.78 -26.54
CA GLU A 175 -10.63 -12.07 -26.45
C GLU A 175 -10.02 -13.04 -25.41
N ARG A 176 -9.51 -12.51 -24.29
CA ARG A 176 -8.90 -13.34 -23.25
C ARG A 176 -10.00 -14.06 -22.50
N LYS A 177 -10.22 -15.33 -22.83
CA LYS A 177 -11.04 -16.23 -22.01
C LYS A 177 -10.27 -16.53 -20.74
N HIS A 178 -10.89 -16.29 -19.59
CA HIS A 178 -10.41 -16.84 -18.33
C HIS A 178 -10.60 -18.35 -18.39
N VAL A 179 -9.70 -19.12 -17.74
CA VAL A 179 -9.97 -20.53 -17.39
C VAL A 179 -11.39 -20.61 -16.83
N GLU A 180 -12.26 -21.36 -17.51
CA GLU A 180 -13.64 -21.49 -17.08
C GLU A 180 -13.65 -22.02 -15.64
N TYR A 181 -14.38 -21.34 -14.76
CA TYR A 181 -14.49 -21.71 -13.34
C TYR A 181 -14.87 -23.20 -13.16
N GLU A 182 -15.60 -23.76 -14.12
CA GLU A 182 -15.93 -25.18 -14.21
C GLU A 182 -14.69 -26.08 -14.25
N TYR A 183 -13.66 -25.71 -15.01
CA TYR A 183 -12.39 -26.45 -15.05
C TYR A 183 -11.67 -26.42 -13.70
N GLU A 184 -11.62 -25.26 -13.03
CA GLU A 184 -11.03 -25.16 -11.70
C GLU A 184 -11.79 -26.04 -10.70
N GLN A 185 -13.12 -26.08 -10.77
CA GLN A 185 -13.91 -26.98 -9.94
C GLN A 185 -13.60 -28.46 -10.21
N GLU A 186 -13.53 -28.89 -11.47
CA GLU A 186 -13.16 -30.26 -11.84
C GLU A 186 -11.76 -30.63 -11.34
N TYR A 187 -10.80 -29.72 -11.49
CA TYR A 187 -9.44 -29.87 -11.00
C TYR A 187 -9.39 -30.10 -9.49
N LEU A 188 -10.09 -29.26 -8.71
CA LEU A 188 -10.13 -29.38 -7.25
C LEU A 188 -10.87 -30.63 -6.80
N ASP A 189 -11.95 -30.98 -7.50
CA ASP A 189 -12.70 -32.22 -7.28
C ASP A 189 -11.83 -33.46 -7.45
N ALA A 190 -10.99 -33.51 -8.49
CA ALA A 190 -10.07 -34.61 -8.74
C ALA A 190 -9.06 -34.76 -7.59
N ILE A 191 -8.52 -33.66 -7.05
CA ILE A 191 -7.65 -33.70 -5.87
C ILE A 191 -8.43 -34.19 -4.65
N ARG A 192 -9.62 -33.63 -4.39
CA ARG A 192 -10.46 -33.98 -3.22
C ARG A 192 -10.87 -35.45 -3.22
N LYS A 193 -11.05 -36.05 -4.40
CA LYS A 193 -11.40 -37.46 -4.59
C LYS A 193 -10.19 -38.39 -4.69
N GLY A 194 -8.96 -37.85 -4.71
CA GLY A 194 -7.74 -38.63 -4.90
C GLY A 194 -7.69 -39.31 -6.28
N ASP A 195 -8.25 -38.68 -7.31
CA ASP A 195 -8.30 -39.20 -8.68
C ASP A 195 -6.94 -39.06 -9.37
N ILE A 196 -6.09 -40.06 -9.17
CA ILE A 196 -4.74 -40.11 -9.77
C ILE A 196 -4.83 -40.09 -11.31
N ALA A 197 -5.84 -40.74 -11.91
CA ALA A 197 -5.96 -40.87 -13.36
C ALA A 197 -6.16 -39.50 -14.03
N TYR A 198 -6.87 -38.58 -13.38
CA TYR A 198 -7.03 -37.19 -13.84
C TYR A 198 -5.68 -36.47 -14.05
N PHE A 199 -4.67 -36.79 -13.24
CA PHE A 199 -3.33 -36.16 -13.28
C PHE A 199 -2.28 -36.98 -14.03
N GLU A 200 -2.61 -38.20 -14.45
CA GLU A 200 -1.77 -39.04 -15.31
C GLU A 200 -2.04 -38.84 -16.82
N ALA A 201 -3.14 -38.16 -17.17
CA ALA A 201 -3.43 -37.78 -18.56
C ALA A 201 -2.33 -36.87 -19.15
N PRO A 202 -2.05 -36.95 -20.46
CA PRO A 202 -0.96 -36.18 -21.08
C PRO A 202 -1.10 -34.68 -20.85
N VAL A 203 -0.03 -34.05 -20.33
CA VAL A 203 0.09 -32.60 -20.04
C VAL A 203 -0.30 -31.69 -21.23
N PHE A 204 -0.24 -32.20 -22.47
CA PHE A 204 -0.60 -31.46 -23.68
C PHE A 204 -2.08 -31.06 -23.75
N ASP A 205 -2.99 -31.83 -23.14
CA ASP A 205 -4.42 -31.50 -23.08
C ASP A 205 -4.75 -30.49 -21.95
N LYS A 206 -3.74 -29.95 -21.26
CA LYS A 206 -3.93 -28.93 -20.21
C LYS A 206 -3.10 -27.66 -20.46
N LEU A 207 -2.33 -27.62 -21.53
CA LEU A 207 -1.40 -26.51 -21.82
C LEU A 207 -2.13 -25.21 -22.20
N HIS A 208 -3.30 -25.31 -22.82
CA HIS A 208 -4.15 -24.16 -23.20
C HIS A 208 -4.62 -23.34 -21.99
N LEU A 209 -4.63 -23.92 -20.79
CA LEU A 209 -4.95 -23.20 -19.56
C LEU A 209 -3.90 -22.15 -19.21
N THR A 210 -2.64 -22.31 -19.66
CA THR A 210 -1.61 -21.29 -19.42
C THR A 210 -1.79 -20.03 -20.28
N ASP A 211 -2.43 -20.16 -21.44
CA ASP A 211 -2.74 -19.03 -22.34
C ASP A 211 -4.05 -18.30 -21.95
N GLU A 212 -4.94 -18.97 -21.21
CA GLU A 212 -6.22 -18.45 -20.70
C GLU A 212 -6.14 -17.88 -19.26
N ILE A 213 -4.95 -17.86 -18.67
CA ILE A 213 -4.73 -17.26 -17.33
C ILE A 213 -4.47 -15.77 -17.47
N GLY A 214 -5.22 -14.97 -16.71
CA GLY A 214 -5.08 -13.52 -16.68
C GLY A 214 -3.64 -13.09 -16.41
N LYS A 215 -3.22 -11.94 -16.94
CA LYS A 215 -1.86 -11.41 -16.70
C LYS A 215 -1.70 -10.96 -15.24
N LEU A 216 -1.01 -11.76 -14.42
CA LEU A 216 -0.71 -11.55 -13.00
C LEU A 216 0.61 -10.80 -12.78
N ALA A 217 1.54 -10.87 -13.75
CA ALA A 217 2.82 -10.18 -13.72
C ALA A 217 3.27 -9.74 -15.11
N GLU A 218 4.20 -8.77 -15.19
CA GLU A 218 4.81 -8.36 -16.45
C GLU A 218 5.81 -9.37 -17.01
N GLY A 219 6.57 -10.03 -16.12
CA GLY A 219 7.57 -11.04 -16.49
C GLY A 219 7.00 -12.45 -16.49
N SER A 220 7.33 -13.23 -17.52
CA SER A 220 6.84 -14.60 -17.71
C SER A 220 7.24 -15.58 -16.60
N MET A 221 8.41 -15.38 -15.98
CA MET A 221 8.83 -16.16 -14.80
C MET A 221 7.97 -15.85 -13.58
N LYS A 222 7.67 -14.58 -13.33
CA LYS A 222 6.86 -14.16 -12.17
C LYS A 222 5.39 -14.53 -12.34
N GLN A 223 4.89 -14.47 -13.57
CA GLN A 223 3.57 -14.96 -13.95
C GLN A 223 3.41 -16.44 -13.56
N LEU A 224 4.38 -17.26 -13.95
CA LEU A 224 4.38 -18.70 -13.67
C LEU A 224 4.56 -18.99 -12.17
N GLU A 225 5.42 -18.24 -11.47
CA GLU A 225 5.58 -18.35 -10.02
C GLU A 225 4.26 -18.09 -9.28
N TYR A 226 3.52 -17.03 -9.65
CA TYR A 226 2.22 -16.73 -9.07
C TYR A 226 1.18 -17.80 -9.37
N MET A 227 1.16 -18.33 -10.59
CA MET A 227 0.27 -19.42 -10.95
C MET A 227 0.54 -20.68 -10.11
N VAL A 228 1.80 -21.11 -9.99
CA VAL A 228 2.14 -22.30 -9.20
C VAL A 228 1.87 -22.09 -7.72
N ALA A 229 2.13 -20.89 -7.18
CA ALA A 229 1.81 -20.54 -5.80
C ALA A 229 0.29 -20.61 -5.54
N ALA A 230 -0.53 -20.03 -6.44
CA ALA A 230 -1.98 -20.09 -6.33
C ALA A 230 -2.48 -21.55 -6.40
N GLY A 231 -2.03 -22.31 -7.39
CA GLY A 231 -2.36 -23.73 -7.57
C GLY A 231 -1.97 -24.59 -6.36
N LEU A 232 -0.76 -24.40 -5.82
CA LEU A 232 -0.30 -25.06 -4.59
C LEU A 232 -1.24 -24.78 -3.42
N THR A 233 -1.67 -23.53 -3.29
CA THR A 233 -2.56 -23.14 -2.21
C THR A 233 -3.96 -23.72 -2.41
N LEU A 234 -4.46 -23.82 -3.64
CA LEU A 234 -5.76 -24.45 -3.91
C LEU A 234 -5.73 -25.97 -3.69
N ALA A 235 -4.70 -26.64 -4.21
CA ALA A 235 -4.49 -28.08 -4.06
C ALA A 235 -4.44 -28.50 -2.58
N SER A 236 -3.79 -27.71 -1.72
CA SER A 236 -3.71 -28.03 -0.29
C SER A 236 -5.06 -27.96 0.41
N ARG A 237 -5.94 -26.99 0.08
CA ARG A 237 -7.32 -26.95 0.62
C ARG A 237 -8.13 -28.14 0.11
N ALA A 238 -8.07 -28.44 -1.19
CA ALA A 238 -8.79 -29.57 -1.77
C ALA A 238 -8.36 -30.91 -1.13
N ALA A 239 -7.07 -31.09 -0.85
CA ALA A 239 -6.57 -32.28 -0.16
C ALA A 239 -7.06 -32.37 1.29
N ILE A 240 -7.12 -31.24 2.01
CA ILE A 240 -7.68 -31.19 3.38
C ILE A 240 -9.16 -31.58 3.36
N GLU A 241 -9.93 -31.05 2.41
CA GLU A 241 -11.34 -31.43 2.21
C GLU A 241 -11.48 -32.92 1.82
N GLY A 242 -10.49 -33.49 1.14
CA GLY A 242 -10.38 -34.92 0.83
C GLY A 242 -9.96 -35.80 2.01
N GLY A 243 -9.74 -35.23 3.20
CA GLY A 243 -9.44 -35.96 4.43
C GLY A 243 -7.96 -36.02 4.82
N VAL A 244 -7.08 -35.29 4.13
CA VAL A 244 -5.71 -35.06 4.60
C VAL A 244 -5.72 -34.15 5.82
N SER A 245 -4.90 -34.44 6.83
CA SER A 245 -4.85 -33.56 8.02
C SER A 245 -4.25 -32.19 7.66
N PRO A 246 -4.78 -31.07 8.20
CA PRO A 246 -4.23 -29.74 7.93
C PRO A 246 -2.73 -29.62 8.22
N GLN A 247 -2.26 -30.25 9.32
CA GLN A 247 -0.85 -30.25 9.67
C GLN A 247 0.04 -30.87 8.58
N GLN A 248 -0.39 -32.01 8.01
CA GLN A 248 0.36 -32.66 6.93
C GLN A 248 0.32 -31.83 5.65
N ALA A 249 -0.85 -31.31 5.28
CA ALA A 249 -0.99 -30.48 4.09
C ALA A 249 -0.13 -29.21 4.18
N TYR A 250 -0.16 -28.50 5.31
CA TYR A 250 0.67 -27.30 5.47
C TYR A 250 2.17 -27.60 5.46
N THR A 251 2.60 -28.72 6.08
CA THR A 251 4.01 -29.16 6.01
C THR A 251 4.46 -29.37 4.56
N VAL A 252 3.61 -29.98 3.74
CA VAL A 252 3.87 -30.20 2.31
C VAL A 252 3.90 -28.87 1.56
N SER A 253 2.95 -27.96 1.80
CA SER A 253 2.96 -26.61 1.24
C SER A 253 4.24 -25.84 1.55
N ASP A 254 4.71 -25.84 2.80
CA ASP A 254 5.93 -25.12 3.19
C ASP A 254 7.16 -25.58 2.37
N VAL A 255 7.32 -26.89 2.20
CA VAL A 255 8.41 -27.46 1.40
C VAL A 255 8.29 -27.05 -0.06
N PHE A 256 7.08 -27.10 -0.63
CA PHE A 256 6.87 -26.76 -2.04
C PHE A 256 6.99 -25.26 -2.33
N PHE A 257 6.62 -24.38 -1.41
CA PHE A 257 6.91 -22.94 -1.53
C PHE A 257 8.43 -22.68 -1.52
N GLN A 258 9.18 -23.33 -0.64
CA GLN A 258 10.65 -23.21 -0.62
C GLN A 258 11.31 -23.79 -1.87
N LYS A 259 10.75 -24.85 -2.47
CA LYS A 259 11.21 -25.37 -3.77
C LYS A 259 10.91 -24.38 -4.90
N LEU A 260 9.71 -23.79 -4.89
CA LEU A 260 9.27 -22.81 -5.90
C LEU A 260 10.17 -21.57 -5.91
N GLU A 261 10.53 -21.04 -4.74
CA GLU A 261 11.45 -19.89 -4.61
C GLU A 261 12.83 -20.15 -5.24
N LYS A 262 13.26 -21.41 -5.28
CA LYS A 262 14.57 -21.80 -5.83
C LYS A 262 14.55 -22.09 -7.32
N CYS A 263 13.38 -22.21 -7.95
CA CYS A 263 13.28 -22.44 -9.39
C CYS A 263 13.87 -21.28 -10.19
N ARG A 264 14.72 -21.60 -11.18
CA ARG A 264 15.41 -20.64 -12.05
C ARG A 264 14.90 -20.68 -13.49
N THR A 265 14.13 -21.71 -13.85
CA THR A 265 13.58 -21.86 -15.20
C THR A 265 12.09 -22.18 -15.17
N GLN A 266 11.39 -21.86 -16.26
CA GLN A 266 9.97 -22.21 -16.41
C GLN A 266 9.74 -23.72 -16.39
N VAL A 267 10.66 -24.48 -16.99
CA VAL A 267 10.61 -25.95 -17.01
C VAL A 267 10.66 -26.54 -15.60
N GLU A 268 11.48 -25.97 -14.71
CA GLU A 268 11.51 -26.37 -13.30
C GLU A 268 10.19 -26.08 -12.59
N MET A 269 9.58 -24.92 -12.84
CA MET A 269 8.29 -24.55 -12.24
C MET A 269 7.15 -25.46 -12.73
N PHE A 270 7.10 -25.81 -14.03
CA PHE A 270 6.12 -26.75 -14.55
C PHE A 270 6.27 -28.15 -13.96
N LYS A 271 7.52 -28.63 -13.82
CA LYS A 271 7.79 -29.91 -13.17
C LYS A 271 7.37 -29.91 -11.71
N LEU A 272 7.65 -28.81 -11.00
CA LEU A 272 7.27 -28.65 -9.61
C LEU A 272 5.74 -28.62 -9.45
N HIS A 273 5.02 -27.93 -10.34
CA HIS A 273 3.56 -27.92 -10.34
C HIS A 273 2.97 -29.33 -10.47
N ALA A 274 3.45 -30.11 -11.43
CA ALA A 274 3.02 -31.51 -11.58
C ALA A 274 3.46 -32.41 -10.41
N GLU A 275 4.55 -32.09 -9.72
CA GLU A 275 4.96 -32.79 -8.48
C GLU A 275 4.00 -32.49 -7.32
N ILE A 276 3.59 -31.22 -7.17
CA ILE A 276 2.64 -30.77 -6.16
C ILE A 276 1.29 -31.51 -6.32
N GLU A 277 0.76 -31.53 -7.54
CA GLU A 277 -0.50 -32.19 -7.86
C GLU A 277 -0.48 -33.67 -7.49
N ARG A 278 0.56 -34.39 -7.95
CA ARG A 278 0.72 -35.81 -7.67
C ARG A 278 0.86 -36.10 -6.18
N GLU A 279 1.59 -35.28 -5.44
CA GLU A 279 1.76 -35.46 -3.99
C GLU A 279 0.40 -35.36 -3.29
N TYR A 280 -0.35 -34.27 -3.49
CA TYR A 280 -1.62 -34.07 -2.80
C TYR A 280 -2.67 -35.12 -3.17
N VAL A 281 -2.78 -35.47 -4.45
CA VAL A 281 -3.71 -36.50 -4.93
C VAL A 281 -3.36 -37.86 -4.32
N SER A 282 -2.07 -38.20 -4.24
CA SER A 282 -1.61 -39.46 -3.62
C SER A 282 -1.91 -39.51 -2.13
N MET A 283 -1.73 -38.40 -1.42
CA MET A 283 -2.05 -38.30 0.02
C MET A 283 -3.53 -38.57 0.30
N VAL A 284 -4.42 -38.06 -0.54
CA VAL A 284 -5.87 -38.30 -0.45
C VAL A 284 -6.19 -39.75 -0.83
N SER A 285 -5.67 -40.25 -1.94
CA SER A 285 -5.92 -41.63 -2.42
C SER A 285 -5.53 -42.69 -1.39
N TYR A 286 -4.36 -42.55 -0.75
CA TYR A 286 -3.89 -43.47 0.29
C TYR A 286 -4.77 -43.48 1.56
N LYS A 287 -5.51 -42.40 1.81
CA LYS A 287 -6.48 -42.31 2.91
C LYS A 287 -7.80 -43.01 2.57
N ILE A 288 -8.25 -42.93 1.32
CA ILE A 288 -9.49 -43.57 0.88
C ILE A 288 -9.37 -45.11 0.89
N LEU A 289 -8.16 -45.65 0.71
CA LEU A 289 -7.88 -47.09 0.69
C LEU A 289 -7.69 -47.74 2.08
N LYS A 290 -7.71 -46.96 3.17
CA LYS A 290 -7.55 -47.44 4.56
C LYS A 290 -8.84 -47.33 5.35
#